data_AF-A0A1Q6VA43-F1
#
_entry.id   AF-A0A1Q6VA43-F1
#
_cell.length_a   1.000
_cell.length_b   1.000
_cell.length_c   1.000
_cell.angle_alpha   90.00
_cell.angle_beta   90.00
_cell.angle_gamma   90.00
#
_symmetry.space_group_name_H-M   'P 1'
#
loop_
_entity.id
_entity.type
_entity.pdbx_description
1 polymer ?
#
loop_
_entity_poly.entity_id
_entity_poly.type
_entity_poly.pdbx_seq_one_letter_code
_entity_poly.pdbx_strand_id
1 'polypeptide(L)'
;MVDEIVHELETGGREVPSSVIGSKVLEKLRALDEVAYLRYASVYQRFQDVDQFVDAIHTLGRRVKPNALQRELFPPEPAPKSTQGSRNVPISKNHGRV
;
A
#
# COMPACT_ATOMS: atom_id res chain seq x y z
N MET A 1 4.37 11.34 -15.25
CA MET A 1 4.49 12.04 -13.95
C MET A 1 5.46 13.22 -13.99
N VAL A 2 6.77 13.01 -14.09
CA VAL A 2 7.75 14.13 -14.01
C VAL A 2 7.50 15.13 -15.12
N ASP A 3 7.35 14.66 -16.36
CA ASP A 3 7.09 15.52 -17.52
C ASP A 3 5.81 16.35 -17.36
N GLU A 4 4.76 15.78 -16.76
CA GLU A 4 3.53 16.52 -16.47
C GLU A 4 3.76 17.61 -15.42
N ILE A 5 4.52 17.32 -14.36
CA ILE A 5 4.85 18.33 -13.33
C ILE A 5 5.65 19.47 -13.98
N VAL A 6 6.62 19.15 -14.83
CA VAL A 6 7.41 20.16 -15.55
C VAL A 6 6.49 21.01 -16.40
N HIS A 7 5.64 20.40 -17.22
CA HIS A 7 4.73 21.11 -18.11
C HIS A 7 3.76 22.04 -17.36
N GLU A 8 3.20 21.58 -16.23
CA GLU A 8 2.32 22.40 -15.38
C GLU A 8 3.05 23.63 -14.80
N LEU A 9 4.36 23.52 -14.55
CA LEU A 9 5.17 24.58 -13.94
C LEU A 9 5.74 25.57 -14.95
N GLU A 10 5.81 25.23 -16.23
CA GLU A 10 6.29 26.11 -17.31
C GLU A 10 5.50 27.42 -17.40
N THR A 11 4.25 27.44 -16.92
CA THR A 11 3.37 28.61 -16.92
C THR A 11 3.58 29.55 -15.72
N GLY A 12 4.32 29.12 -14.70
CA GLY A 12 4.43 29.80 -13.40
C GLY A 12 5.49 30.90 -13.28
N GLY A 13 6.30 31.12 -14.33
CA GLY A 13 7.39 32.12 -14.33
C GLY A 13 8.78 31.50 -14.39
N ARG A 14 9.82 32.34 -14.21
CA ARG A 14 11.23 31.94 -14.38
C ARG A 14 11.79 31.13 -13.21
N GLU A 15 11.22 31.28 -12.03
CA GLU A 15 11.65 30.60 -10.80
C GLU A 15 10.46 29.91 -10.15
N VAL A 16 10.68 28.72 -9.61
CA VAL A 16 9.63 27.92 -8.97
C VAL A 16 10.06 27.57 -7.54
N PRO A 17 9.27 27.93 -6.51
CA PRO A 17 9.55 27.50 -5.15
C PRO A 17 9.50 25.97 -5.03
N SER A 18 10.48 25.36 -4.34
CA SER A 18 10.55 23.91 -4.19
C SER A 18 9.34 23.30 -3.49
N SER A 19 8.65 24.08 -2.64
CA SER A 19 7.39 23.67 -1.99
C SER A 19 6.27 23.41 -3.00
N VAL A 20 6.23 24.15 -4.11
CA VAL A 20 5.24 23.93 -5.18
C VAL A 20 5.52 22.59 -5.87
N ILE A 21 6.79 22.32 -6.17
CA ILE A 21 7.21 21.05 -6.78
C ILE A 21 6.85 19.87 -5.86
N GLY A 22 7.22 19.94 -4.58
CA GLY A 22 6.94 18.87 -3.63
C GLY A 22 5.45 18.62 -3.42
N SER A 23 4.63 19.68 -3.44
CA SER A 23 3.17 19.56 -3.37
C SER A 23 2.60 18.84 -4.59
N LYS A 24 3.06 19.16 -5.81
CA LYS A 24 2.66 18.46 -7.04
C LYS A 24 3.11 17.00 -7.06
N VAL A 25 4.32 16.71 -6.54
CA VAL A 25 4.81 15.33 -6.39
C VAL A 25 3.91 14.54 -5.45
N LEU A 26 3.54 15.10 -4.29
CA LEU A 26 2.62 14.45 -3.35
C LEU A 26 1.26 14.12 -3.98
N GLU A 27 0.69 15.06 -4.72
CA GLU A 27 -0.59 14.89 -5.40
C GLU A 27 -0.56 13.73 -6.39
N LYS A 28 0.44 13.71 -7.29
CA LYS A 28 0.55 12.66 -8.31
C LYS A 28 0.90 11.29 -7.70
N LEU A 29 1.81 11.25 -6.72
CA LEU A 29 2.17 9.99 -6.06
C LEU A 29 0.99 9.36 -5.33
N ARG A 30 0.11 10.16 -4.70
CA ARG A 30 -1.06 9.65 -3.97
C ARG A 30 -1.99 8.80 -4.86
N ALA A 31 -2.08 9.12 -6.15
CA ALA A 31 -2.91 8.38 -7.10
C ALA A 31 -2.17 7.19 -7.76
N LEU A 32 -0.84 7.32 -7.90
CA LEU A 32 0.02 6.41 -8.65
C LEU A 32 0.50 5.23 -7.81
N ASP A 33 1.10 5.50 -6.64
CA ASP A 33 1.74 4.49 -5.80
C ASP A 33 1.75 4.94 -4.33
N GLU A 34 1.00 4.23 -3.50
CA GLU A 34 0.80 4.53 -2.09
C GLU A 34 2.09 4.42 -1.27
N VAL A 35 2.96 3.45 -1.59
CA VAL A 35 4.24 3.23 -0.89
C VAL A 35 5.24 4.32 -1.25
N ALA A 36 5.30 4.73 -2.52
CA ALA A 36 6.10 5.85 -2.97
C ALA A 36 5.62 7.18 -2.35
N TYR A 37 4.30 7.40 -2.30
CA TYR A 37 3.71 8.55 -1.61
C TYR A 37 4.16 8.62 -0.15
N LEU A 38 4.02 7.52 0.60
CA LEU A 38 4.37 7.49 2.03
C LEU A 38 5.86 7.76 2.26
N ARG A 39 6.74 7.16 1.44
CA ARG A 39 8.20 7.39 1.50
C ARG A 39 8.57 8.84 1.21
N TYR A 40 7.87 9.49 0.29
CA TYR A 40 8.14 10.88 -0.04
C TYR A 40 7.57 11.82 1.04
N ALA A 41 6.33 11.56 1.49
CA ALA A 41 5.64 12.36 2.49
C ALA A 41 6.40 12.43 3.81
N SER A 42 7.02 11.32 4.24
CA SER A 42 7.77 11.30 5.49
C SER A 42 8.96 12.26 5.52
N VAL A 43 9.63 12.44 4.38
CA VAL A 43 10.75 13.39 4.25
C VAL A 43 10.22 14.80 4.02
N TYR A 44 9.27 14.99 3.09
CA TYR A 44 8.77 16.31 2.72
C TYR A 44 8.05 17.01 3.88
N GLN A 45 7.22 16.28 4.62
CA GLN A 45 6.48 16.79 5.77
C GLN A 45 7.24 16.63 7.09
N ARG A 46 8.44 16.04 7.04
CA ARG A 46 9.32 15.79 8.20
C ARG A 46 8.59 15.05 9.32
N PHE A 47 8.17 13.83 9.05
CA PHE A 47 7.55 13.00 10.08
C PHE A 47 8.51 12.84 11.26
N GLN A 48 8.00 13.02 12.48
CA GLN A 48 8.82 12.97 13.70
C GLN A 48 8.64 11.66 14.47
N ASP A 49 7.49 10.99 14.30
CA ASP A 49 7.10 9.81 15.04
C ASP A 49 6.36 8.80 14.14
N VAL A 50 6.12 7.61 14.70
CA VAL A 50 5.41 6.52 14.01
C VAL A 50 3.93 6.82 13.83
N ASP A 51 3.33 7.63 14.71
CA ASP A 51 1.90 7.94 14.67
C ASP A 51 1.57 8.74 13.40
N GLN A 52 2.47 9.64 12.98
CA GLN A 52 2.33 10.34 11.69
C GLN A 52 2.34 9.41 10.47
N PHE A 53 3.08 8.30 10.51
CA PHE A 53 2.99 7.27 9.47
C PHE A 53 1.64 6.57 9.50
N VAL A 54 1.17 6.20 10.69
CA VAL A 54 -0.12 5.53 10.89
C VAL A 54 -1.26 6.41 10.37
N ASP A 55 -1.27 7.70 10.73
CA ASP A 55 -2.24 8.69 10.24
C ASP A 55 -2.22 8.82 8.71
N ALA A 56 -1.02 8.90 8.12
CA ALA A 56 -0.87 8.95 6.67
C ALA A 56 -1.41 7.67 5.99
N ILE A 57 -1.17 6.49 6.56
CA ILE A 57 -1.70 5.21 6.07
C ILE A 57 -3.23 5.16 6.18
N HIS A 58 -3.80 5.58 7.30
CA HIS A 58 -5.24 5.67 7.48
C HIS A 58 -5.90 6.57 6.43
N THR A 59 -5.20 7.64 6.04
CA THR A 59 -5.65 8.61 5.03
C THR A 59 -5.58 8.08 3.58
N LEU A 60 -4.80 7.04 3.32
CA LEU A 60 -4.71 6.38 2.01
C LEU A 60 -5.81 5.32 1.79
N GLY A 61 -6.27 4.69 2.87
CA GLY A 61 -7.26 3.61 2.79
C GLY A 61 -6.65 2.29 2.32
N ARG A 62 -7.46 1.22 2.32
CA ARG A 62 -6.97 -0.17 2.14
C ARG A 62 -6.91 -0.61 0.67
N ARG A 63 -6.37 0.23 -0.23
CA ARG A 63 -6.35 -0.01 -1.68
C ARG A 63 -4.92 -0.19 -2.22
N VAL A 64 -4.24 -1.25 -1.77
CA VAL A 64 -2.99 -1.68 -2.40
C VAL A 64 -3.29 -2.04 -3.85
N LYS A 65 -3.05 -1.10 -4.77
CA LYS A 65 -3.10 -1.36 -6.20
C LYS A 65 -1.85 -2.17 -6.52
N PRO A 66 -1.97 -3.39 -7.07
CA PRO A 66 -0.80 -4.09 -7.55
C PRO A 66 -0.13 -3.24 -8.62
N ASN A 67 1.06 -2.72 -8.33
CA ASN A 67 1.85 -1.99 -9.29
C ASN A 67 2.51 -3.02 -10.21
N ALA A 68 2.02 -3.14 -11.44
CA ALA A 68 2.52 -4.13 -12.40
C ALA A 68 4.00 -3.94 -12.77
N LEU A 69 4.57 -2.76 -12.52
CA LEU A 69 6.00 -2.47 -12.71
C LEU A 69 6.83 -2.82 -11.47
N GLN A 70 6.19 -3.01 -10.32
CA GLN A 70 6.85 -3.43 -9.09
C GLN A 70 7.10 -4.93 -9.18
N ARG A 71 8.33 -5.27 -9.59
CA ARG A 71 8.83 -6.64 -9.60
C ARG A 71 8.58 -7.26 -8.23
N GLU A 72 7.89 -8.39 -8.18
CA GLU A 72 7.64 -9.09 -6.91
C GLU A 72 8.98 -9.39 -6.24
N LEU A 73 9.23 -8.71 -5.11
CA LEU A 73 10.47 -8.83 -4.34
C LEU A 73 10.54 -10.17 -3.62
N PHE A 74 9.38 -10.77 -3.36
CA PHE A 74 9.23 -12.05 -2.69
C PHE A 74 8.44 -12.97 -3.61
N PRO A 75 8.88 -14.23 -3.81
CA PRO A 75 8.03 -15.21 -4.47
C PRO A 75 6.73 -15.37 -3.70
N PRO A 76 5.59 -15.63 -4.37
CA PRO A 76 4.33 -15.88 -3.69
C PRO A 76 4.52 -17.06 -2.73
N GLU A 77 4.01 -16.92 -1.50
CA GLU A 77 3.99 -18.05 -0.57
C GLU A 77 3.28 -19.24 -1.25
N PRO A 78 3.83 -20.45 -1.16
CA PRO A 78 3.13 -21.62 -1.65
C PRO A 78 1.78 -21.69 -0.93
N ALA A 79 0.70 -21.67 -1.71
CA ALA A 79 -0.66 -21.66 -1.20
C ALA A 79 -0.84 -22.75 -0.11
N PRO A 80 -1.59 -22.46 0.98
CA PRO A 80 -1.84 -23.46 2.01
C PRO A 80 -2.48 -24.67 1.36
N LYS A 81 -1.82 -25.83 1.46
CA LYS A 81 -2.32 -27.10 0.92
C LYS A 81 -3.68 -27.35 1.55
N SER A 82 -4.74 -27.28 0.74
CA SER A 82 -6.06 -27.73 1.15
C SER A 82 -5.93 -29.18 1.59
N THR A 83 -6.06 -29.42 2.90
CA THR A 83 -6.21 -30.77 3.43
C THR A 83 -7.63 -31.21 3.10
N GLN A 84 -7.82 -31.68 1.87
CA GLN A 84 -9.04 -32.31 1.42
C GLN A 84 -8.91 -33.82 1.65
N GLY A 85 -9.65 -34.37 2.62
CA GLY A 85 -10.14 -35.76 2.53
C GLY A 85 -9.71 -36.72 3.64
N SER A 86 -10.48 -36.76 4.73
CA SER A 86 -11.26 -37.96 5.06
C SER A 86 -12.32 -37.64 6.12
N ARG A 87 -13.55 -37.44 5.64
CA ARG A 87 -14.75 -37.73 6.43
C ARG A 87 -14.75 -39.23 6.72
N ASN A 88 -14.88 -39.59 8.00
CA ASN A 88 -15.92 -40.51 8.52
C ASN A 88 -15.60 -40.87 9.97
N VAL A 89 -16.19 -40.15 10.92
CA VAL A 89 -16.34 -40.64 12.30
C VAL A 89 -17.70 -41.35 12.34
N PRO A 90 -17.77 -42.69 12.49
CA PRO A 90 -19.04 -43.33 12.77
C PRO A 90 -19.48 -42.94 14.19
N ILE A 91 -20.61 -42.25 14.28
CA ILE A 91 -21.36 -42.08 15.54
C ILE A 91 -21.82 -43.47 15.97
N SER A 92 -21.15 -44.05 16.98
CA SER A 92 -21.73 -45.16 17.74
C SER A 92 -22.54 -44.60 18.88
N LYS A 93 -23.87 -44.64 18.70
CA LYS A 93 -24.85 -44.42 19.75
C LYS A 93 -24.87 -45.63 20.69
N ASN A 94 -24.76 -45.32 21.98
CA ASN A 94 -25.51 -45.93 23.09
C ASN A 94 -25.06 -47.32 23.57
N HIS A 95 -24.73 -47.44 24.87
CA HIS A 95 -25.69 -47.81 25.93
C HIS A 95 -24.94 -47.91 27.27
N GLY A 96 -25.45 -47.24 28.29
CA GLY A 96 -25.00 -47.46 29.66
C GLY A 96 -25.42 -48.83 30.20
N ARG A 97 -24.64 -49.36 31.13
CA ARG A 97 -25.13 -50.09 32.30
C ARG A 97 -23.99 -50.42 33.26
N VAL A 98 -24.34 -50.25 34.54
CA VAL A 98 -23.83 -50.85 35.79
C VAL A 98 -22.42 -50.50 36.26
#